data_AF-A0AAU7FDJ5-F1
#
_entry.id   AF-A0AAU7FDJ5-F1
#
_cell.length_a   1.000
_cell.length_b   1.000
_cell.length_c   1.000
_cell.angle_alpha   90.00
_cell.angle_beta   90.00
_cell.angle_gamma   90.00
#
_symmetry.space_group_name_H-M   'P 1'
#
loop_
_entity.id
_entity.type
_entity.pdbx_description
1 polymer ?
#
loop_
_entity_poly.entity_id
_entity_poly.type
_entity_poly.pdbx_seq_one_letter_code
_entity_poly.pdbx_strand_id
1 'polypeptide(L)' 'MRLAHVERHAVALSIDATGVLAFNERNISIEQARSNGFVERVWALAPGDIIAAGQPLAEVLTPEWTLPRNMNF' A
#
# COMPACT_ATOMS: atom_id res chain seq x y z
N MET A 1 35.35 10.72 -56.38
CA MET A 1 35.49 9.76 -55.25
C MET A 1 35.35 10.53 -53.94
N ARG A 2 34.68 9.94 -52.92
CA ARG A 2 34.59 10.51 -51.57
C ARG A 2 35.07 9.48 -50.56
N LEU A 3 36.04 9.86 -49.73
CA LEU A 3 36.62 9.04 -48.67
C LEU A 3 36.38 9.74 -47.32
N ALA A 4 36.33 8.96 -46.24
CA ALA A 4 36.22 9.45 -44.86
C ALA A 4 37.19 8.67 -43.96
N HIS A 5 37.63 9.29 -42.87
CA HIS A 5 38.54 8.68 -41.91
C HIS A 5 37.80 7.64 -41.05
N VAL A 6 38.45 6.49 -40.79
CA VAL A 6 37.87 5.42 -39.97
C VAL A 6 38.26 5.66 -38.52
N GLU A 7 37.25 5.73 -37.64
CA GLU A 7 37.45 5.90 -36.22
C GLU A 7 36.69 4.83 -35.43
N ARG A 8 37.23 4.44 -34.28
CA ARG A 8 36.58 3.50 -33.35
C ARG A 8 36.02 4.28 -32.18
N HIS A 9 34.70 4.32 -32.07
CA HIS A 9 33.98 4.94 -30.97
C HIS A 9 32.98 3.97 -30.35
N ALA A 10 32.67 4.16 -29.07
CA ALA A 10 31.54 3.47 -28.44
C ALA A 10 30.24 4.11 -28.93
N VAL A 11 29.41 3.34 -29.63
CA VAL A 11 28.10 3.80 -30.07
C VAL A 11 27.10 3.55 -28.96
N ALA A 12 26.49 4.61 -28.43
CA ALA A 12 25.39 4.49 -27.48
C ALA A 12 24.10 4.14 -28.25
N LEU A 13 23.41 3.08 -27.81
CA LEU A 13 22.08 2.74 -28.30
C LEU A 13 21.04 3.50 -27.48
N SER A 14 20.20 4.31 -28.13
CA SER A 14 19.01 4.90 -27.52
C SER A 14 17.80 4.02 -27.81
N ILE A 15 17.01 3.69 -26.78
CA ILE A 15 15.75 2.96 -26.92
C ILE A 15 14.66 3.79 -26.24
N ASP A 16 13.57 4.03 -26.97
CA ASP A 16 12.34 4.56 -26.42
C ASP A 16 11.44 3.40 -25.97
N ALA A 17 11.00 3.42 -24.72
CA ALA A 17 10.14 2.39 -24.14
C ALA A 17 8.97 3.01 -23.38
N THR A 18 7.85 2.31 -23.33
CA THR A 18 6.69 2.67 -22.52
C THR A 18 6.66 1.85 -21.23
N GLY A 19 6.03 2.38 -20.19
CA GLY A 19 5.89 1.73 -18.88
C GLY A 19 4.60 2.10 -18.18
N VAL A 20 4.30 1.40 -17.09
CA VAL A 20 3.10 1.64 -16.27
C VAL A 20 3.53 2.23 -14.94
N LEU A 21 2.83 3.29 -14.51
CA LEU A 21 2.91 3.80 -13.15
C LEU A 21 1.92 3.00 -12.29
N ALA A 22 2.45 2.24 -11.35
CA ALA A 22 1.68 1.43 -10.42
C ALA A 22 1.99 1.81 -8.97
N PHE A 23 1.15 1.36 -8.04
CA PHE A 23 1.44 1.51 -6.62
C PHE A 23 2.71 0.75 -6.23
N ASN A 24 3.41 1.26 -5.21
CA ASN A 24 4.55 0.56 -4.65
C ASN A 24 4.07 -0.70 -3.91
N GLU A 25 4.30 -1.87 -4.49
CA GLU A 25 3.88 -3.16 -3.93
C GLU A 25 4.51 -3.48 -2.56
N ARG A 26 5.63 -2.83 -2.22
CA ARG A 26 6.26 -2.95 -0.90
C ARG A 26 5.55 -2.14 0.18
N ASN A 27 4.66 -1.23 -0.21
CA ASN A 27 3.94 -0.33 0.69
C ASN A 27 2.42 -0.62 0.63
N ILE A 28 2.07 -1.89 0.83
CA ILE A 28 0.68 -2.35 0.91
C ILE A 28 0.43 -2.79 2.35
N SER A 29 -0.63 -2.26 2.97
CA SER A 29 -1.16 -2.76 4.23
C SER A 29 -2.61 -3.19 4.05
N ILE A 30 -2.95 -4.36 4.59
CA ILE A 30 -4.31 -4.88 4.62
C ILE A 30 -4.67 -5.03 6.10
N GLU A 31 -5.51 -4.13 6.59
CA GLU A 31 -5.94 -4.15 7.99
C GLU A 31 -7.07 -5.16 8.16
N GLN A 32 -6.82 -6.19 8.97
CA GLN A 32 -7.79 -7.21 9.33
C GLN A 32 -8.03 -7.15 10.84
N ALA A 33 -9.29 -7.27 11.25
CA ALA A 33 -9.61 -7.42 12.66
C ALA A 33 -8.89 -8.66 13.22
N ARG A 34 -8.24 -8.50 14.37
CA ARG A 34 -7.47 -9.60 15.00
C ARG A 34 -8.35 -10.68 15.61
N SER A 35 -9.62 -10.37 15.83
CA SER A 35 -10.59 -11.25 16.49
C SER A 35 -12.00 -10.89 16.02
N ASN A 36 -12.97 -11.74 16.31
CA ASN A 36 -14.32 -11.56 15.80
C ASN A 36 -15.02 -10.42 16.56
N GLY A 37 -16.04 -9.82 15.96
CA GLY A 37 -16.69 -8.70 16.62
C GLY A 37 -17.77 -8.05 15.79
N PHE A 38 -18.29 -6.95 16.33
CA PHE A 38 -19.32 -6.12 15.71
C PHE A 38 -18.77 -4.72 15.46
N VAL A 39 -19.03 -4.16 14.28
CA VAL A 39 -18.65 -2.78 13.97
C VAL A 39 -19.57 -1.83 14.75
N GLU A 40 -19.00 -0.98 15.58
CA GLU A 40 -19.73 0.02 16.36
C GLU A 40 -19.76 1.38 15.66
N ARG A 41 -18.67 1.74 14.97
CA ARG A 41 -18.55 2.99 14.23
C ARG A 41 -17.65 2.83 13.01
N VAL A 42 -17.96 3.57 11.96
CA VAL A 42 -17.12 3.74 10.76
C VAL A 42 -16.87 5.21 10.51
N TRP A 43 -15.70 5.54 9.98
CA TRP A 43 -15.41 6.89 9.50
C TRP A 43 -15.83 7.04 8.04
N ALA A 44 -16.09 8.27 7.62
CA ALA A 44 -16.54 8.60 6.26
C ALA A 44 -15.39 8.50 5.25
N LEU A 45 -14.97 7.27 4.97
CA LEU A 45 -13.92 6.92 4.00
C LEU A 45 -14.53 6.12 2.85
N ALA A 46 -14.10 6.41 1.64
CA ALA A 46 -14.47 5.73 0.42
C ALA A 46 -13.24 5.04 -0.23
N PRO A 47 -13.45 4.01 -1.07
CA PRO A 47 -12.37 3.43 -1.85
C PRO A 47 -11.67 4.48 -2.71
N GLY A 48 -10.35 4.56 -2.62
CA GLY A 48 -9.52 5.53 -3.34
C GLY A 48 -9.17 6.80 -2.55
N ASP A 49 -9.75 6.98 -1.36
CA ASP A 49 -9.34 8.07 -0.47
C ASP A 49 -7.88 7.91 -0.03
N ILE A 50 -7.16 9.03 0.03
CA ILE A 50 -5.81 9.09 0.58
C ILE A 50 -5.92 9.24 2.09
N ILE A 51 -5.30 8.31 2.82
CA ILE A 51 -5.34 8.29 4.29
C ILE A 51 -3.92 8.36 4.87
N ALA A 52 -3.77 8.99 6.03
CA ALA A 52 -2.51 9.02 6.76
C ALA A 52 -2.37 7.81 7.71
N ALA A 53 -1.14 7.46 8.07
CA ALA A 53 -0.90 6.43 9.08
C ALA A 53 -1.57 6.81 10.42
N GLY A 54 -2.27 5.84 11.01
CA GLY A 54 -3.02 6.03 12.26
C GLY A 54 -4.39 6.70 12.09
N GLN A 55 -4.81 7.03 10.87
CA GLN A 55 -6.17 7.51 10.63
C GLN A 55 -7.18 6.40 10.99
N PRO A 56 -8.20 6.69 11.82
CA PRO A 56 -9.19 5.69 12.21
C PRO A 56 -10.02 5.20 11.02
N LEU A 57 -10.21 3.87 10.93
CA LEU A 57 -11.00 3.22 9.87
C LEU A 57 -12.39 2.80 10.38
N ALA A 58 -12.40 2.02 11.47
CA ALA A 58 -13.60 1.53 12.13
C ALA A 58 -13.31 1.21 13.60
N GLU A 59 -14.33 1.29 14.44
CA GLU A 59 -14.33 0.74 15.79
C GLU A 59 -15.08 -0.59 15.78
N VAL A 60 -14.48 -1.58 16.42
CA VAL A 60 -14.99 -2.94 16.51
C VAL A 60 -15.08 -3.34 17.97
N LEU A 61 -16.28 -3.74 18.40
CA LEU A 61 -16.51 -4.40 19.67
C LEU A 61 -16.11 -5.86 19.55
N THR A 62 -15.20 -6.30 20.41
CA THR A 62 -14.65 -7.67 20.42
C THR A 62 -15.05 -8.37 21.73
N PRO A 63 -16.16 -9.14 21.74
CA PRO A 63 -16.78 -9.68 22.96
C PRO A 63 -15.86 -10.55 23.82
N GLU A 64 -14.96 -11.29 23.19
CA GLU A 64 -14.00 -12.20 23.83
C GLU A 64 -12.99 -11.48 24.74
N TRP A 65 -12.80 -10.17 24.57
CA TRP A 65 -11.94 -9.35 25.43
C TRP A 65 -12.70 -8.67 26.57
N THR A 66 -14.02 -8.59 26.47
CA THR A 66 -14.91 -8.00 27.48
C THR A 66 -15.34 -8.99 28.56
N LEU A 67 -14.46 -9.91 28.98
CA LEU A 67 -14.72 -10.74 30.16
C LEU A 67 -15.04 -9.82 31.35
N PRO A 68 -16.05 -10.15 32.17
CA PRO A 68 -16.41 -9.33 33.31
C PRO A 68 -15.20 -9.20 34.25
N ARG A 69 -14.85 -7.95 34.58
CA ARG A 69 -13.78 -7.56 35.51
C ARG A 69 -14.11 -7.93 36.97
N ASN A 70 -14.68 -9.10 37.24
CA ASN A 70 -15.08 -9.55 38.58
C ASN A 70 -14.90 -11.05 38.85
N MET A 71 -14.02 -11.75 38.13
CA MET A 71 -13.62 -13.11 38.50
C MET A 71 -12.35 -13.06 39.35
N ASN A 72 -12.56 -13.05 40.67
CA ASN A 72 -11.53 -13.35 41.66
C ASN A 72 -11.09 -14.82 41.50
N PHE A 73 -9.78 -15.04 41.39
CA PHE A 73 -9.10 -16.24 41.86
C PHE A 73 -8.19 -15.85 43.02
#